data_AF-A0A256ZQ73-F1
#
_entry.id   AF-A0A256ZQ73-F1
#
_cell.length_a   1.000
_cell.length_b   1.000
_cell.length_c   1.000
_cell.angle_alpha   90.00
_cell.angle_beta   90.00
_cell.angle_gamma   90.00
#
_symmetry.space_group_name_H-M   'P 1'
#
loop_
_entity.id
_entity.type
_entity.pdbx_description
1 polymer ?
#
loop_
_entity_poly.entity_id
_entity_poly.type
_entity_poly.pdbx_seq_one_letter_code
_entity_poly.pdbx_strand_id
1 'polypeptide(L)'
;MDYITRFRALMFGAFLSMTGLVYAQASGVDPGAASHFYNAMACIICQIMQFLYYIVAIIATLMVIVAGIKWITSSDDPEARNSAKSQVFNVVIGLIVVLLAAFLVSFIVVHAFLGGQGMVILDPVKMVIDGCDAICTTTIT
;
A
#
# COMPACT_ATOMS: atom_id res chain seq x y z
N MET A 1 42.12 -15.75 3.71
CA MET A 1 40.75 -16.27 3.43
C MET A 1 40.02 -16.31 4.76
N ASP A 2 39.41 -15.18 5.10
CA ASP A 2 38.93 -14.92 6.45
C ASP A 2 37.73 -15.80 6.79
N TYR A 3 37.76 -16.39 7.99
CA TYR A 3 36.64 -17.16 8.57
C TYR A 3 35.30 -16.41 8.46
N ILE A 4 35.36 -15.07 8.52
CA ILE A 4 34.23 -14.15 8.36
C ILE A 4 33.59 -14.26 6.96
N THR A 5 34.39 -14.41 5.90
CA THR A 5 33.89 -14.53 4.51
C THR A 5 33.20 -15.87 4.28
N ARG A 6 33.70 -16.95 4.89
CA ARG A 6 33.08 -18.28 4.81
C ARG A 6 31.78 -18.36 5.64
N PHE A 7 31.73 -17.69 6.79
CA PHE A 7 30.52 -17.61 7.61
C PHE A 7 29.39 -16.85 6.92
N ARG A 8 29.71 -15.74 6.23
CA ARG A 8 28.73 -15.00 5.40
C ARG A 8 28.18 -15.84 4.25
N ALA A 9 29.02 -16.63 3.58
CA ALA A 9 28.60 -17.50 2.48
C ALA A 9 27.68 -18.65 2.94
N LEU A 10 27.95 -19.24 4.12
CA LEU A 10 27.09 -20.28 4.69
C LEU A 10 25.72 -19.75 5.13
N MET A 11 25.67 -18.58 5.76
CA MET A 11 24.41 -17.96 6.18
C MET A 11 23.54 -17.56 4.99
N PHE A 12 24.14 -17.02 3.92
CA PHE A 12 23.41 -16.66 2.69
C PHE A 12 22.91 -17.90 1.93
N GLY A 13 23.70 -18.99 1.90
CA GLY A 13 23.31 -20.26 1.31
C GLY A 13 22.19 -20.97 2.08
N ALA A 14 22.20 -20.93 3.41
CA ALA A 14 21.13 -21.48 4.24
C ALA A 14 19.82 -20.69 4.10
N PHE A 15 19.88 -19.37 3.94
CA PHE A 15 18.68 -18.55 3.74
C PHE A 15 18.01 -18.82 2.38
N LEU A 16 18.80 -19.08 1.33
CA LEU A 16 18.31 -19.45 0.00
C LEU A 16 17.73 -20.87 -0.09
N SER A 17 18.12 -21.80 0.79
CA SER A 17 17.50 -23.14 0.81
C SER A 17 16.16 -23.17 1.55
N MET A 18 15.94 -22.24 2.49
CA MET A 18 14.66 -22.11 3.20
C MET A 18 13.54 -21.57 2.29
N THR A 19 13.86 -20.79 1.26
CA THR A 19 12.86 -20.36 0.27
C THR A 19 12.37 -21.52 -0.59
N GLY A 20 13.20 -22.53 -0.85
CA GLY A 20 12.80 -23.75 -1.57
C GLY A 20 11.70 -24.56 -0.88
N LEU A 21 11.72 -24.61 0.47
CA LEU A 21 10.66 -25.27 1.24
C LEU A 21 9.32 -24.53 1.16
N VAL A 22 9.32 -23.19 1.02
CA VAL A 22 8.08 -22.41 0.86
C VAL A 22 7.34 -22.76 -0.44
N TYR A 23 8.06 -23.12 -1.51
CA TYR A 23 7.44 -23.53 -2.77
C TYR A 23 6.99 -25.01 -2.81
N ALA A 24 7.47 -25.86 -1.89
CA ALA A 24 7.15 -27.28 -1.86
C ALA A 24 5.85 -27.65 -1.11
N GLN A 25 5.17 -26.67 -0.50
CA GLN A 25 3.90 -26.88 0.23
C GLN A 25 2.69 -27.04 -0.71
N ALA A 26 2.87 -26.96 -2.04
CA ALA A 26 1.78 -26.85 -3.00
C ALA A 26 1.38 -28.17 -3.69
N SER A 27 1.82 -29.32 -3.19
CA SER A 27 1.45 -30.64 -3.75
C SER A 27 0.33 -31.30 -2.94
N GLY A 28 -0.92 -30.88 -3.18
CA GLY A 28 -2.09 -31.61 -2.68
C GLY A 28 -3.34 -30.79 -2.35
N VAL A 29 -3.31 -29.48 -2.58
CA VAL A 29 -4.49 -28.62 -2.46
C VAL A 29 -5.01 -28.36 -3.87
N ASP A 30 -6.24 -28.75 -4.17
CA ASP A 30 -6.91 -28.33 -5.39
C ASP A 30 -6.82 -26.79 -5.48
N PRO A 31 -6.15 -26.20 -6.49
CA PRO A 31 -5.92 -24.76 -6.55
C PRO A 31 -7.23 -23.96 -6.55
N GLY A 32 -8.36 -24.59 -6.91
CA GLY A 32 -9.71 -24.03 -6.75
C GLY A 32 -10.20 -23.97 -5.29
N ALA A 33 -10.04 -25.03 -4.50
CA ALA A 33 -10.65 -25.09 -3.16
C ALA A 33 -10.00 -24.12 -2.15
N ALA A 34 -8.66 -23.95 -2.20
CA ALA A 34 -7.99 -22.97 -1.34
C ALA A 34 -8.13 -21.53 -1.85
N SER A 35 -8.29 -21.31 -3.16
CA SER A 35 -8.52 -19.96 -3.68
C SER A 35 -9.91 -19.44 -3.30
N HIS A 36 -10.95 -20.28 -3.24
CA HIS A 36 -12.28 -19.83 -2.81
C HIS A 36 -12.29 -19.29 -1.37
N PHE A 37 -11.63 -19.97 -0.42
CA PHE A 37 -11.59 -19.49 0.97
C PHE A 37 -10.69 -18.26 1.12
N TYR A 38 -9.55 -18.24 0.43
CA TYR A 38 -8.65 -17.08 0.38
C TYR A 38 -9.33 -15.85 -0.21
N ASN A 39 -10.04 -15.99 -1.33
CA ASN A 39 -10.76 -14.90 -1.97
C ASN A 39 -11.96 -14.44 -1.13
N ALA A 40 -12.67 -15.34 -0.45
CA ALA A 40 -13.73 -14.96 0.48
C ALA A 40 -13.20 -14.11 1.64
N MET A 41 -12.07 -14.50 2.25
CA MET A 41 -11.41 -13.71 3.31
C MET A 41 -10.85 -12.39 2.77
N ALA A 42 -10.21 -12.41 1.60
CA ALA A 42 -9.69 -11.22 0.95
C ALA A 42 -10.80 -10.23 0.58
N CYS A 43 -11.97 -10.71 0.17
CA CYS A 43 -13.15 -9.88 -0.11
C CYS A 43 -13.62 -9.14 1.15
N ILE A 44 -13.76 -9.84 2.29
CA ILE A 44 -14.15 -9.20 3.56
C ILE A 44 -13.12 -8.15 4.00
N ILE A 45 -11.83 -8.50 3.95
CA ILE A 45 -10.74 -7.59 4.31
C ILE A 45 -10.73 -6.37 3.39
N CYS A 46 -10.90 -6.59 2.08
CA CYS A 46 -10.96 -5.52 1.11
C CYS A 46 -12.13 -4.59 1.41
N GLN A 47 -13.32 -5.13 1.70
CA GLN A 47 -14.51 -4.32 1.99
C GLN A 47 -14.35 -3.48 3.26
N ILE A 48 -13.71 -4.02 4.30
CA ILE A 48 -13.34 -3.28 5.51
C ILE A 48 -12.34 -2.18 5.18
N MET A 49 -11.31 -2.49 4.40
CA MET A 49 -10.30 -1.51 3.99
C MET A 49 -10.92 -0.40 3.14
N GLN A 50 -11.76 -0.73 2.16
CA GLN A 50 -12.48 0.23 1.32
C GLN A 50 -13.31 1.19 2.18
N PHE A 51 -14.03 0.65 3.18
CA PHE A 51 -14.78 1.47 4.12
C PHE A 51 -13.89 2.42 4.94
N LEU A 52 -12.72 1.95 5.41
CA LEU A 52 -11.74 2.80 6.09
C LEU A 52 -11.22 3.93 5.18
N TYR A 53 -10.89 3.62 3.92
CA TYR A 53 -10.43 4.62 2.97
C TYR A 53 -11.49 5.67 2.65
N TYR A 54 -12.78 5.29 2.59
CA TYR A 54 -13.86 6.27 2.43
C TYR A 54 -13.92 7.28 3.57
N ILE A 55 -13.77 6.83 4.81
CA ILE A 55 -13.76 7.72 5.98
C ILE A 55 -12.56 8.68 5.89
N VAL A 56 -11.38 8.16 5.56
CA VAL A 56 -10.15 8.96 5.40
C VAL A 56 -10.32 10.00 4.29
N ALA A 57 -10.92 9.62 3.16
CA ALA A 57 -11.16 10.51 2.04
C ALA A 57 -12.06 11.70 2.44
N ILE A 58 -13.16 11.43 3.17
CA ILE A 58 -14.07 12.48 3.64
C ILE A 58 -13.36 13.45 4.59
N ILE A 59 -12.61 12.91 5.58
CA ILE A 59 -11.87 13.72 6.54
C ILE A 59 -10.80 14.58 5.84
N ALA A 60 -10.08 13.99 4.88
CA ALA A 60 -9.08 14.69 4.09
C ALA A 60 -9.70 15.85 3.29
N THR A 61 -10.84 15.62 2.62
CA THR A 61 -11.55 16.67 1.89
C THR A 61 -12.00 17.81 2.81
N LEU A 62 -12.55 17.51 3.99
CA LEU A 62 -12.98 18.56 4.94
C LEU A 62 -11.80 19.41 5.44
N MET A 63 -10.66 18.77 5.74
CA MET A 63 -9.43 19.48 6.13
C MET A 63 -8.93 20.43 5.03
N VAL A 64 -8.98 20.01 3.77
CA VAL A 64 -8.61 20.85 2.61
C VAL A 64 -9.52 22.07 2.52
N ILE A 65 -10.83 21.89 2.66
CA ILE A 65 -11.81 22.98 2.58
C ILE A 65 -11.58 24.01 3.69
N VAL A 66 -11.42 23.56 4.95
CA VAL A 66 -11.18 24.46 6.09
C VAL A 66 -9.87 25.24 5.92
N ALA A 67 -8.81 24.58 5.46
CA ALA A 67 -7.53 25.24 5.19
C ALA A 67 -7.65 26.28 4.06
N GLY A 68 -8.38 25.95 2.99
CA GLY A 68 -8.61 26.85 1.86
C GLY A 68 -9.41 28.10 2.24
N ILE A 69 -10.51 27.92 2.98
CA ILE A 69 -11.33 29.05 3.46
C ILE A 69 -10.51 29.96 4.38
N LYS A 70 -9.81 29.38 5.36
CA LYS A 70 -8.96 30.13 6.30
C LYS A 70 -7.89 30.95 5.58
N TRP A 71 -7.33 30.43 4.49
CA TRP A 71 -6.33 31.15 3.70
C TRP A 71 -6.91 32.40 3.02
N ILE A 72 -8.11 32.31 2.45
CA ILE A 72 -8.78 33.42 1.75
C ILE A 72 -9.27 34.49 2.74
N THR A 73 -9.77 34.10 3.91
CA THR A 73 -10.36 35.05 4.88
C THR A 73 -9.31 35.80 5.70
N SER A 74 -8.06 35.34 5.75
CA SER A 74 -7.00 35.93 6.59
C SER A 74 -6.34 37.18 5.96
N SER A 75 -7.06 37.94 5.14
CA SER A 75 -6.51 39.01 4.29
C SER A 75 -5.94 40.23 5.04
N ASP A 76 -6.20 40.40 6.34
CA ASP A 76 -5.64 41.53 7.11
C ASP A 76 -4.54 41.11 8.10
N ASP A 77 -4.52 39.86 8.56
CA ASP A 77 -3.54 39.40 9.53
C ASP A 77 -2.42 38.55 8.86
N PRO A 78 -1.16 39.04 8.83
CA PRO A 78 -0.04 38.29 8.28
C PRO A 78 0.26 36.98 9.04
N GLU A 79 -0.05 36.90 10.34
CA GLU A 79 0.20 35.69 11.15
C GLU A 79 -0.79 34.58 10.78
N ALA A 80 -2.08 34.91 10.69
CA ALA A 80 -3.12 34.00 10.22
C ALA A 80 -2.87 33.50 8.78
N ARG A 81 -2.32 34.35 7.89
CA ARG A 81 -1.91 33.96 6.54
C ARG A 81 -0.76 32.96 6.51
N ASN A 82 0.26 33.15 7.33
CA ASN A 82 1.38 32.20 7.40
C ASN A 82 0.93 30.86 7.99
N SER A 83 0.06 30.87 9.00
CA SER A 83 -0.55 29.65 9.55
C SER A 83 -1.39 28.88 8.52
N ALA A 84 -2.20 29.57 7.71
CA ALA A 84 -2.99 28.92 6.66
C ALA A 84 -2.09 28.34 5.55
N LYS A 85 -1.01 29.03 5.17
CA LYS A 85 -0.04 28.51 4.19
C LYS A 85 0.63 27.23 4.66
N SER A 86 1.14 27.19 5.90
CA SER A 86 1.77 25.98 6.44
C SER A 86 0.78 24.82 6.55
N GLN A 87 -0.49 25.10 6.87
CA GLN A 87 -1.55 24.11 6.86
C GLN A 87 -1.79 23.52 5.46
N VAL A 88 -1.84 24.35 4.42
CA VAL A 88 -1.96 23.87 3.03
C VAL A 88 -0.74 23.04 2.62
N PHE A 89 0.48 23.48 2.94
CA PHE A 89 1.69 22.71 2.65
C PHE A 89 1.67 21.33 3.31
N ASN A 90 1.24 21.23 4.57
CA ASN A 90 1.13 19.95 5.26
C ASN A 90 0.16 18.98 4.57
N VAL A 91 -0.99 19.49 4.10
CA VAL A 91 -1.98 18.69 3.37
C VAL A 91 -1.43 18.23 2.01
N VAL A 92 -0.75 19.13 1.29
CA VAL A 92 -0.13 18.80 -0.01
C VAL A 92 0.99 17.76 0.18
N ILE A 93 1.81 17.89 1.22
CA ILE A 93 2.85 16.91 1.54
C ILE A 93 2.23 15.54 1.84
N GLY A 94 1.13 15.50 2.61
CA GLY A 94 0.41 14.25 2.87
C GLY A 94 -0.06 13.56 1.58
N LEU A 95 -0.60 14.32 0.62
CA LEU A 95 -1.01 13.80 -0.67
C LEU A 95 0.17 13.28 -1.49
N ILE A 96 1.29 14.02 -1.50
CA ILE A 96 2.53 13.61 -2.19
C ILE A 96 3.09 12.33 -1.59
N VAL A 97 3.09 12.19 -0.25
CA VAL A 97 3.60 10.99 0.42
C VAL A 97 2.82 9.74 0.02
N VAL A 98 1.49 9.81 -0.10
CA VAL A 98 0.67 8.67 -0.57
C VAL A 98 1.06 8.25 -1.98
N LEU A 99 1.28 9.22 -2.89
CA LEU A 99 1.71 8.95 -4.27
C LEU A 99 3.14 8.37 -4.33
N LEU A 100 4.05 8.90 -3.51
CA LEU A 100 5.43 8.41 -3.43
C LEU A 100 5.53 7.03 -2.78
N ALA A 101 4.66 6.72 -1.81
CA ALA A 101 4.63 5.42 -1.15
C ALA A 101 4.40 4.29 -2.16
N ALA A 102 3.48 4.47 -3.11
CA ALA A 102 3.22 3.48 -4.17
C ALA A 102 4.47 3.21 -5.03
N PHE A 103 5.20 4.26 -5.38
CA PHE A 103 6.46 4.16 -6.12
C PHE A 103 7.54 3.44 -5.31
N LEU A 104 7.71 3.80 -4.04
CA LEU A 104 8.73 3.21 -3.17
C LEU A 104 8.46 1.74 -2.88
N VAL A 105 7.21 1.38 -2.56
CA VAL A 105 6.82 -0.03 -2.33
C VAL A 105 7.02 -0.85 -3.59
N SER A 106 6.62 -0.34 -4.75
CA SER A 106 6.85 -1.03 -6.03
C SER A 106 8.34 -1.17 -6.32
N PHE A 107 9.15 -0.15 -6.09
CA PHE A 107 10.59 -0.24 -6.29
C PHE A 107 11.23 -1.31 -5.38
N ILE A 108 10.88 -1.32 -4.09
CA ILE A 108 11.41 -2.28 -3.13
C ILE A 108 10.93 -3.71 -3.45
N VAL A 109 9.63 -3.93 -3.61
CA VAL A 109 9.07 -5.28 -3.82
C VAL A 109 9.45 -5.83 -5.20
N VAL A 110 9.36 -5.01 -6.25
CA VAL A 110 9.56 -5.48 -7.63
C VAL A 110 11.03 -5.57 -7.98
N HIS A 111 11.83 -4.56 -7.65
CA HIS A 111 13.24 -4.53 -8.05
C HIS A 111 14.16 -5.16 -7.01
N ALA A 112 13.86 -5.02 -5.70
CA ALA A 112 14.70 -5.60 -4.66
C ALA A 112 14.39 -7.08 -4.35
N PHE A 113 13.14 -7.53 -4.57
CA PHE A 113 12.74 -8.93 -4.28
C PHE A 113 12.34 -9.76 -5.52
N LEU A 114 11.69 -9.20 -6.53
CA LEU A 114 11.11 -9.94 -7.66
C LEU A 114 11.79 -9.72 -9.03
N GLY A 115 12.96 -9.06 -9.07
CA GLY A 115 13.79 -8.97 -10.29
C GLY A 115 13.18 -8.23 -11.48
N GLY A 116 12.22 -7.32 -11.27
CA GLY A 116 11.66 -6.47 -12.34
C GLY A 116 10.39 -7.00 -13.02
N GLN A 117 9.75 -8.03 -12.47
CA GLN A 117 8.44 -8.53 -12.95
C GLN A 117 7.39 -8.25 -11.86
N GLY A 118 6.83 -7.05 -11.83
CA GLY A 118 6.03 -6.59 -10.69
C GLY A 118 4.67 -6.02 -11.06
N MET A 119 3.63 -6.70 -10.64
CA MET A 119 2.24 -6.29 -10.76
C MET A 119 1.94 -5.14 -9.78
N VAL A 120 1.45 -4.01 -10.30
CA VAL A 120 1.07 -2.80 -9.54
C VAL A 120 -0.37 -2.93 -9.01
N ILE A 121 -0.59 -3.89 -8.10
CA ILE A 121 -1.93 -4.20 -7.57
C ILE A 121 -2.20 -3.66 -6.15
N LEU A 122 -1.25 -2.91 -5.57
CA LEU A 122 -1.42 -2.22 -4.28
C LEU A 122 -1.52 -0.69 -4.47
N ASP A 123 -2.13 -0.23 -5.55
CA ASP A 123 -2.42 1.19 -5.70
C ASP A 123 -3.66 1.53 -4.85
N PRO A 124 -3.49 2.25 -3.72
CA PRO A 124 -4.62 2.56 -2.84
C PRO A 124 -5.67 3.42 -3.55
N VAL A 125 -5.28 4.17 -4.59
CA VAL A 125 -6.20 5.00 -5.38
C VAL A 125 -7.10 4.13 -6.25
N LYS A 126 -6.54 3.13 -6.93
CA LYS A 126 -7.33 2.16 -7.72
C LYS A 126 -8.27 1.37 -6.83
N MET A 127 -7.84 1.01 -5.62
CA MET A 127 -8.70 0.32 -4.67
C MET A 127 -9.91 1.15 -4.21
N VAL A 128 -9.76 2.47 -4.09
CA VAL A 128 -10.89 3.37 -3.76
C VAL A 128 -11.85 3.54 -4.95
N ILE A 129 -11.33 3.55 -6.19
CA ILE A 129 -12.12 3.81 -7.40
C ILE A 129 -12.81 2.55 -7.93
N ASP A 130 -12.06 1.45 -8.04
CA ASP A 130 -12.53 0.18 -8.62
C ASP A 130 -13.18 -0.73 -7.56
N GLY A 131 -12.99 -0.43 -6.27
CA GLY A 131 -13.55 -1.16 -5.16
C GLY A 131 -13.04 -2.60 -5.05
N CYS A 132 -13.84 -3.44 -4.40
CA CYS A 132 -13.51 -4.84 -4.14
C CYS A 132 -14.20 -5.83 -5.09
N ASP A 133 -14.91 -5.34 -6.11
CA ASP A 133 -15.79 -6.16 -6.98
C ASP A 133 -15.02 -7.25 -7.73
N ALA A 134 -13.80 -6.97 -8.18
CA ALA A 134 -12.94 -7.93 -8.87
C ALA A 134 -12.46 -9.08 -7.95
N ILE A 135 -12.35 -8.82 -6.65
CA ILE A 135 -11.89 -9.80 -5.65
C ILE A 135 -13.08 -10.63 -5.14
N CYS A 136 -14.25 -10.01 -5.02
CA CYS A 136 -15.45 -10.67 -4.53
C CYS A 136 -16.16 -11.51 -5.61
N THR A 137 -16.07 -11.13 -6.90
CA THR A 137 -16.76 -11.84 -8.01
C THR A 137 -16.13 -13.20 -8.36
N THR A 138 -14.81 -13.36 -8.17
CA THR A 138 -14.09 -14.63 -8.42
C THR A 138 -14.38 -15.71 -7.36
N THR A 139 -15.23 -15.42 -6.37
CA THR A 139 -15.61 -16.36 -5.30
C THR A 139 -16.94 -17.07 -5.58
N ILE A 140 -17.78 -16.55 -6.50
CA ILE A 140 -19.19 -16.98 -6.68
C ILE A 140 -19.40 -17.89 -7.92
N THR A 141 -18.37 -18.17 -8.71
CA THR A 141 -18.42 -19.09 -9.88
C THR A 141 -17.52 -20.28 -9.67
#